data_AF-A0A535SX18-F1
#
_entry.id   AF-A0A535SX18-F1
#
_cell.length_a   1.000
_cell.length_b   1.000
_cell.length_c   1.000
_cell.angle_alpha   90.00
_cell.angle_beta   90.00
_cell.angle_gamma   90.00
#
_symmetry.space_group_name_H-M   'P 1'
#
loop_
_entity.id
_entity.type
_entity.pdbx_description
1 polymer ?
#
loop_
_entity_poly.entity_id
_entity_poly.type
_entity_poly.pdbx_seq_one_letter_code
_entity_poly.pdbx_strand_id
1 'polypeptide(L)'
;MQAPHLGLGNEPRFARDLGEQAPDRVQARLVDPAGEHLPRPGHEVCNHAISLSRLIHGRNAVLEAARAGRVIKVYRATGLGHDPRLDEIAKLTRVEVVPPAKLDAMAPGVNQGIAAELEPRREWTLKQLLDTNPTLLVALDSVLDPQNLGAILRSAEVAGSEGAILPEHRSAPLSPAAVKASSGASELLPIAKVSGLPSAIADVKRAGIWCVALDPRGEIPAWDFDFTQRVCIVVGGEGTGIHRLVKERCDARVRLPVIGHVASFNASAAAAALLYEVMRQRAIPASPT
;
A
#
# COMPACT_ATOMS: atom_id res chain seq x y z
N MET A 1 65.19 -28.29 -15.06
CA MET A 1 64.28 -27.58 -14.14
C MET A 1 63.86 -26.29 -14.81
N GLN A 2 62.66 -26.28 -15.40
CA GLN A 2 62.07 -25.15 -16.11
C GLN A 2 60.82 -24.71 -15.33
N ALA A 3 60.67 -23.40 -15.15
CA ALA A 3 59.49 -22.77 -14.55
C ALA A 3 58.26 -22.92 -15.47
N PRO A 4 57.04 -23.06 -14.93
CA PRO A 4 55.84 -23.00 -15.75
C PRO A 4 55.39 -21.55 -15.98
N HIS A 5 55.06 -21.27 -17.24
CA HIS A 5 54.48 -20.04 -17.75
C HIS A 5 53.07 -19.78 -17.19
N LEU A 6 52.85 -18.54 -16.74
CA LEU A 6 51.52 -17.95 -16.58
C LEU A 6 50.94 -17.65 -17.96
N GLY A 7 49.91 -18.42 -18.36
CA GLY A 7 49.10 -18.17 -19.55
C GLY A 7 47.86 -17.36 -19.20
N LEU A 8 47.73 -16.20 -19.82
CA LEU A 8 46.54 -15.33 -19.82
C LEU A 8 45.33 -16.07 -20.41
N GLY A 9 44.21 -16.03 -19.68
CA GLY A 9 42.91 -16.53 -20.14
C GLY A 9 41.79 -15.65 -19.60
N ASN A 10 41.72 -14.41 -20.08
CA ASN A 10 40.56 -13.52 -19.89
C ASN A 10 39.53 -13.78 -20.99
N GLU A 11 38.26 -13.87 -20.55
CA GLU A 11 37.03 -13.31 -21.14
C GLU A 11 35.85 -14.29 -20.95
N PRO A 12 34.88 -13.99 -20.06
CA PRO A 12 33.60 -14.70 -20.06
C PRO A 12 32.81 -14.30 -21.31
N ARG A 13 32.32 -15.31 -22.04
CA ARG A 13 31.47 -15.16 -23.22
C ARG A 13 30.13 -14.53 -22.85
N PHE A 14 30.08 -13.20 -22.79
CA PHE A 14 28.84 -12.41 -22.83
C PHE A 14 28.86 -11.53 -24.07
N ALA A 15 28.45 -12.10 -25.20
CA ALA A 15 27.83 -11.39 -26.31
C ALA A 15 27.62 -12.38 -27.46
N ARG A 16 26.37 -12.78 -27.70
CA ARG A 16 25.69 -12.68 -29.00
C ARG A 16 24.29 -13.28 -28.87
N ASP A 17 23.40 -12.67 -29.63
CA ASP A 17 21.98 -12.99 -29.82
C ASP A 17 21.00 -12.46 -28.76
N LEU A 18 20.85 -11.13 -28.74
CA LEU A 18 19.54 -10.50 -28.49
C LEU A 18 18.97 -10.04 -29.84
N GLY A 19 18.49 -11.03 -30.59
CA GLY A 19 17.63 -10.87 -31.74
C GLY A 19 16.34 -11.65 -31.51
N GLU A 20 15.68 -11.44 -30.38
CA GLU A 20 14.35 -12.00 -30.13
C GLU A 20 13.34 -10.85 -30.11
N GLN A 21 12.43 -10.90 -31.08
CA GLN A 21 11.20 -10.11 -31.07
C GLN A 21 10.53 -10.33 -29.71
N ALA A 22 10.30 -9.26 -28.96
CA ALA A 22 9.50 -9.33 -27.75
C ALA A 22 8.16 -9.99 -28.11
N PRO A 23 7.71 -11.04 -27.40
CA PRO A 23 6.43 -11.66 -27.69
C PRO A 23 5.33 -10.61 -27.63
N ASP A 24 4.38 -10.67 -28.57
CA ASP A 24 3.24 -9.76 -28.63
C ASP A 24 2.56 -9.74 -27.25
N ARG A 25 2.67 -8.59 -26.55
CA ARG A 25 2.03 -8.40 -25.25
C ARG A 25 0.54 -8.57 -25.43
N VAL A 26 -0.08 -9.35 -24.53
CA VAL A 26 -1.52 -9.59 -24.62
C VAL A 26 -2.24 -8.29 -24.28
N GLN A 27 -2.76 -7.61 -25.30
CA GLN A 27 -3.81 -6.62 -25.11
C GLN A 27 -5.05 -7.35 -24.63
N ALA A 28 -5.30 -7.30 -23.32
CA ALA A 28 -6.58 -7.74 -22.78
C ALA A 28 -7.65 -6.79 -23.33
N ARG A 29 -8.52 -7.30 -24.22
CA ARG A 29 -9.65 -6.51 -24.75
C ARG A 29 -10.71 -6.41 -23.66
N LEU A 30 -11.14 -5.17 -23.35
CA LEU A 30 -12.37 -4.92 -22.61
C LEU A 30 -13.51 -5.61 -23.36
N VAL A 31 -14.17 -6.59 -22.73
CA VAL A 31 -15.50 -7.03 -23.18
C VAL A 31 -16.50 -6.29 -22.31
N ASP A 32 -17.08 -5.23 -22.87
CA ASP A 32 -18.12 -4.41 -22.27
C ASP A 32 -19.49 -5.12 -22.40
N PRO A 33 -20.27 -5.35 -21.33
CA PRO A 33 -21.61 -5.90 -21.43
C PRO A 33 -22.70 -4.88 -21.82
N ALA A 34 -22.43 -3.57 -21.88
CA ALA A 34 -23.47 -2.60 -22.20
C ALA A 34 -22.88 -1.28 -22.74
N GLY A 35 -22.76 -1.18 -24.07
CA GLY A 35 -22.29 0.01 -24.76
C GLY A 35 -23.24 1.20 -24.68
N GLU A 36 -23.19 1.96 -23.59
CA GLU A 36 -23.82 3.28 -23.48
C GLU A 36 -22.84 4.35 -22.96
N HIS A 37 -22.83 5.49 -23.66
CA HIS A 37 -21.99 6.64 -23.37
C HIS A 37 -22.62 7.50 -22.26
N LEU A 38 -22.04 7.49 -21.05
CA LEU A 38 -22.53 8.29 -19.93
C LEU A 38 -21.87 9.69 -19.89
N PRO A 39 -22.63 10.77 -19.65
CA PRO A 39 -22.11 12.13 -19.59
C PRO A 39 -21.35 12.39 -18.27
N ARG A 40 -20.34 13.26 -18.34
CA ARG A 40 -19.51 13.69 -17.19
C ARG A 40 -20.33 14.58 -16.23
N PRO A 41 -20.42 14.30 -14.92
CA PRO A 41 -20.99 15.22 -13.96
C PRO A 41 -20.01 16.35 -13.61
N GLY A 42 -20.52 17.58 -13.51
CA GLY A 42 -19.80 18.76 -13.08
C GLY A 42 -19.34 18.68 -11.62
N HIS A 43 -18.21 19.34 -11.35
CA HIS A 43 -17.62 19.47 -10.02
C HIS A 43 -18.50 20.35 -9.12
N GLU A 44 -19.20 19.74 -8.15
CA GLU A 44 -19.63 20.44 -6.94
C GLU A 44 -18.66 20.11 -5.80
N VAL A 45 -17.98 21.15 -5.32
CA VAL A 45 -17.11 21.08 -4.15
C VAL A 45 -17.97 21.13 -2.89
N CYS A 46 -18.29 19.97 -2.33
CA CYS A 46 -18.95 19.90 -1.03
C CYS A 46 -17.93 20.06 0.10
N ASN A 47 -17.92 21.25 0.70
CA ASN A 47 -17.40 21.51 2.05
C ASN A 47 -18.18 20.65 3.05
N HIS A 48 -17.52 19.76 3.81
CA HIS A 48 -18.06 19.28 5.09
C HIS A 48 -16.99 18.86 6.10
N ALA A 49 -17.08 19.52 7.25
CA ALA A 49 -16.72 19.12 8.62
C ALA A 49 -15.38 18.38 8.87
N ILE A 50 -14.35 19.17 9.17
CA ILE A 50 -13.24 18.73 10.04
C ILE A 50 -13.77 18.68 11.47
N SER A 51 -13.92 17.49 12.06
CA SER A 51 -13.69 17.27 13.51
C SER A 51 -14.02 15.82 13.88
N LEU A 52 -13.02 15.10 14.38
CA LEU A 52 -13.00 14.45 15.69
C LEU A 52 -11.55 14.04 15.94
N SER A 53 -10.85 14.83 16.76
CA SER A 53 -9.51 14.50 17.25
C SER A 53 -9.53 13.13 17.92
N ARG A 54 -8.85 12.15 17.33
CA ARG A 54 -8.82 10.78 17.85
C ARG A 54 -7.83 10.73 19.01
N LEU A 55 -8.33 10.55 20.23
CA LEU A 55 -7.49 10.36 21.41
C LEU A 55 -6.94 8.93 21.43
N ILE A 56 -5.64 8.78 21.67
CA ILE A 56 -4.99 7.49 21.95
C ILE A 56 -4.35 7.52 23.35
N HIS A 57 -4.18 6.38 23.99
CA HIS A 57 -3.59 6.29 25.33
C HIS A 57 -2.61 5.12 25.47
N GLY A 58 -1.75 5.18 26.48
CA GLY A 58 -0.69 4.20 26.72
C GLY A 58 0.65 4.57 26.07
N ARG A 59 1.75 4.27 26.76
CA ARG A 59 3.08 4.81 26.44
C ARG A 59 3.58 4.43 25.04
N ASN A 60 3.39 3.18 24.62
CA ASN A 60 3.82 2.72 23.31
C ASN A 60 3.00 3.32 22.17
N ALA A 61 1.66 3.36 22.31
CA ALA A 61 0.80 3.93 21.29
C ALA A 61 1.10 5.42 21.06
N VAL A 62 1.28 6.17 22.16
CA VAL A 62 1.64 7.59 22.11
C VAL A 62 3.04 7.80 21.54
N LEU A 63 4.04 7.01 21.96
CA LEU A 63 5.39 7.11 21.43
C LEU A 63 5.43 6.90 19.91
N GLU A 64 4.75 5.89 19.43
CA GLU A 64 4.76 5.57 18.01
C GLU A 64 3.99 6.59 17.18
N ALA A 65 2.89 7.13 17.70
CA ALA A 65 2.21 8.24 17.04
C ALA A 65 3.07 9.52 17.02
N ALA A 66 3.84 9.77 18.09
CA ALA A 66 4.78 10.89 18.15
C ALA A 66 5.94 10.70 17.15
N ARG A 67 6.48 9.48 17.02
CA ARG A 67 7.47 9.13 15.99
C ARG A 67 6.93 9.31 14.57
N ALA A 68 5.64 9.08 14.38
CA ALA A 68 4.94 9.31 13.13
C ALA A 68 4.60 10.80 12.87
N GLY A 69 4.94 11.72 13.78
CA GLY A 69 4.63 13.15 13.63
C GLY A 69 3.14 13.48 13.71
N ARG A 70 2.31 12.56 14.20
CA ARG A 70 0.85 12.66 14.14
C ARG A 70 0.19 13.28 15.37
N VAL A 71 0.99 13.66 16.35
CA VAL A 71 0.50 14.12 17.65
C VAL A 71 0.38 15.63 17.65
N ILE A 72 -0.85 16.13 17.77
CA ILE A 72 -1.15 17.54 18.04
C ILE A 72 -0.64 17.90 19.44
N LYS A 73 -0.95 17.04 20.42
CA LYS A 73 -0.65 17.30 21.83
C LYS A 73 -0.58 16.02 22.66
N VAL A 74 0.37 15.96 23.60
CA VAL A 74 0.47 14.87 24.58
C VAL A 74 0.01 15.30 25.97
N TYR A 75 -0.92 14.51 26.49
CA TYR A 75 -1.42 14.32 27.85
C TYR A 75 -0.47 13.58 28.80
N ARG A 76 0.31 14.19 29.71
CA ARG A 76 1.10 13.41 30.70
C ARG A 76 0.65 13.63 32.14
N ALA A 77 0.34 12.57 32.88
CA ALA A 77 0.00 12.65 34.30
C ALA A 77 1.19 13.13 35.15
N THR A 78 0.92 13.92 36.21
CA THR A 78 1.91 14.24 37.25
C THR A 78 2.30 12.99 38.05
N GLY A 79 3.52 12.96 38.59
CA GLY A 79 3.96 11.91 39.51
C GLY A 79 4.37 10.58 38.85
N LEU A 80 4.52 10.56 37.53
CA LEU A 80 5.10 9.41 36.82
C LEU A 80 6.59 9.28 37.12
N GLY A 81 7.03 8.05 37.40
CA GLY A 81 8.45 7.71 37.48
C GLY A 81 9.15 7.80 36.11
N HIS A 82 10.48 7.69 36.13
CA HIS A 82 11.30 7.69 34.94
C HIS A 82 10.95 6.52 34.01
N ASP A 83 10.68 6.82 32.74
CA ASP A 83 10.47 5.84 31.67
C ASP A 83 11.10 6.44 30.40
N PRO A 84 12.09 5.76 29.78
CA PRO A 84 12.78 6.26 28.58
C PRO A 84 11.84 6.66 27.44
N ARG A 85 10.67 6.01 27.34
CA ARG A 85 9.66 6.33 26.32
C ARG A 85 9.04 7.70 26.55
N LEU A 86 8.83 8.11 27.80
CA LEU A 86 8.30 9.44 28.14
C LEU A 86 9.30 10.53 27.77
N ASP A 87 10.60 10.26 27.95
CA ASP A 87 11.66 11.19 27.56
C ASP A 87 11.76 11.32 26.05
N GLU A 88 11.62 10.21 25.32
CA GLU A 88 11.58 10.24 23.85
C GLU A 88 10.35 11.00 23.33
N ILE A 89 9.16 10.75 23.90
CA ILE A 89 7.94 11.51 23.55
C ILE A 89 8.14 13.01 23.76
N ALA A 90 8.75 13.41 24.89
CA ALA A 90 9.01 14.81 25.19
C ALA A 90 10.00 15.49 24.23
N LYS A 91 10.84 14.71 23.52
CA LYS A 91 11.73 15.20 22.46
C LYS A 91 11.01 15.34 21.11
N LEU A 92 9.98 14.53 20.86
CA LEU A 92 9.29 14.46 19.57
C LEU A 92 8.12 15.43 19.45
N THR A 93 7.46 15.80 20.56
CA THR A 93 6.24 16.61 20.54
C THR A 93 6.04 17.37 21.86
N ARG A 94 5.11 18.33 21.86
CA ARG A 94 4.75 19.12 23.04
C ARG A 94 3.96 18.28 24.03
N VAL A 95 4.45 18.22 25.26
CA VAL A 95 3.82 17.53 26.38
C VAL A 95 3.23 18.53 27.36
N GLU A 96 1.94 18.40 27.66
CA GLU A 96 1.26 19.09 28.76
C GLU A 96 1.18 18.14 29.96
N VAL A 97 1.68 18.59 31.10
CA VAL A 97 1.55 17.85 32.36
C VAL A 97 0.19 18.19 32.99
N VAL A 98 -0.60 17.17 33.28
CA VAL A 98 -1.97 17.28 33.82
C VAL A 98 -2.16 16.43 35.08
N PRO A 99 -3.11 16.77 35.97
CA PRO A 99 -3.48 15.89 37.07
C PRO A 99 -4.01 14.54 36.56
N PRO A 100 -3.78 13.41 37.26
CA PRO A 100 -4.27 12.09 36.84
C PRO A 100 -5.78 12.06 36.57
N ALA A 101 -6.57 12.74 37.41
CA ALA A 101 -8.02 12.86 37.25
C ALA A 101 -8.45 13.47 35.90
N LYS A 102 -7.68 14.45 35.37
CA LYS A 102 -7.95 15.03 34.04
C LYS A 102 -7.68 13.99 32.95
N LEU A 103 -6.62 13.19 33.11
CA LEU A 103 -6.27 12.15 32.15
C LEU A 103 -7.30 11.01 32.15
N ASP A 104 -7.76 10.59 33.34
CA ASP A 104 -8.79 9.55 33.49
C ASP A 104 -10.14 9.98 32.92
N ALA A 105 -10.48 11.27 33.03
CA ALA A 105 -11.67 11.84 32.41
C ALA A 105 -11.57 11.88 30.86
N MET A 106 -10.38 12.11 30.32
CA MET A 106 -10.14 12.17 28.87
C MET A 106 -9.99 10.78 28.23
N ALA A 107 -9.35 9.85 28.92
CA ALA A 107 -9.07 8.49 28.48
C ALA A 107 -9.42 7.49 29.60
N PRO A 108 -10.72 7.14 29.75
CA PRO A 108 -11.16 6.20 30.77
C PRO A 108 -10.50 4.82 30.57
N GLY A 109 -9.89 4.28 31.64
CA GLY A 109 -9.24 2.96 31.62
C GLY A 109 -7.73 3.02 31.86
N VAL A 110 -6.98 2.02 31.36
CA VAL A 110 -5.53 1.88 31.62
C VAL A 110 -4.70 2.77 30.69
N ASN A 111 -4.75 4.08 30.92
CA ASN A 111 -4.00 5.09 30.15
C ASN A 111 -2.49 5.10 30.46
N GLN A 112 -2.03 4.40 31.51
CA GLN A 112 -0.62 4.36 31.97
C GLN A 112 -0.03 5.75 32.25
N GLY A 113 -0.89 6.73 32.56
CA GLY A 113 -0.53 8.13 32.80
C GLY A 113 -0.19 8.93 31.54
N ILE A 114 -0.51 8.43 30.33
CA ILE A 114 -0.31 9.20 29.11
C ILE A 114 -1.43 9.03 28.07
N ALA A 115 -1.78 10.14 27.42
CA ALA A 115 -2.69 10.19 26.28
C ALA A 115 -2.14 11.14 25.21
N ALA A 116 -2.56 10.98 23.96
CA ALA A 116 -2.22 11.90 22.88
C ALA A 116 -3.43 12.18 21.99
N GLU A 117 -3.52 13.44 21.60
CA GLU A 117 -4.46 13.93 20.61
C GLU A 117 -3.79 13.87 19.24
N LEU A 118 -4.41 13.19 18.29
CA LEU A 118 -3.86 13.00 16.95
C LEU A 118 -4.49 13.92 15.93
N GLU A 119 -3.70 14.35 14.95
CA GLU A 119 -4.25 14.92 13.72
C GLU A 119 -5.12 13.86 13.02
N PRO A 120 -6.35 14.20 12.64
CA PRO A 120 -7.18 13.29 11.86
C PRO A 120 -6.51 13.07 10.50
N ARG A 121 -6.38 11.80 10.10
CA ARG A 121 -6.01 11.49 8.71
C ARG A 121 -7.14 11.98 7.82
N ARG A 122 -6.82 12.57 6.67
CA ARG A 122 -7.83 12.75 5.62
C ARG A 122 -8.34 11.37 5.22
N GLU A 123 -9.59 11.09 5.55
CA GLU A 123 -10.24 9.86 5.10
C GLU A 123 -10.70 10.06 3.66
N TRP A 124 -10.29 9.14 2.79
CA TRP A 124 -10.75 9.12 1.42
C TRP A 124 -11.89 8.13 1.29
N THR A 125 -12.97 8.54 0.64
CA THR A 125 -13.93 7.59 0.09
C THR A 125 -13.39 7.03 -1.21
N LEU A 126 -13.83 5.82 -1.60
CA LEU A 126 -13.48 5.25 -2.90
C LEU A 126 -13.88 6.19 -4.04
N LYS A 127 -15.06 6.83 -3.95
CA LYS A 127 -15.53 7.79 -4.95
C LYS A 127 -14.54 8.96 -5.12
N GLN A 128 -14.15 9.60 -4.02
CA GLN A 128 -13.19 10.72 -4.08
C GLN A 128 -11.86 10.31 -4.68
N LEU A 129 -11.39 9.09 -4.39
CA LEU A 129 -10.16 8.57 -4.99
C LEU A 129 -10.32 8.31 -6.49
N LEU A 130 -11.45 7.78 -6.94
CA LEU A 130 -11.72 7.56 -8.37
C LEU A 130 -11.92 8.88 -9.14
N ASP A 131 -12.49 9.89 -8.49
CA ASP A 131 -12.70 11.22 -9.07
C ASP A 131 -11.37 11.94 -9.40
N THR A 132 -10.22 11.53 -8.81
CA THR A 132 -8.90 12.04 -9.20
C THR A 132 -8.37 11.43 -10.50
N ASN A 133 -9.15 10.54 -11.15
CA ASN A 133 -8.80 9.83 -12.37
C ASN A 133 -7.46 9.07 -12.31
N PRO A 134 -7.24 8.24 -11.28
CA PRO A 134 -5.95 7.58 -11.07
C PRO A 134 -5.65 6.58 -12.20
N THR A 135 -4.37 6.42 -12.47
CA THR A 135 -3.81 5.46 -13.43
C THR A 135 -3.27 4.21 -12.74
N LEU A 136 -2.78 4.33 -11.49
CA LEU A 136 -2.31 3.21 -10.69
C LEU A 136 -2.92 3.26 -9.30
N LEU A 137 -3.59 2.17 -8.92
CA LEU A 137 -4.10 1.94 -7.59
C LEU A 137 -3.60 0.59 -7.06
N VAL A 138 -3.62 0.42 -5.74
CA VAL A 138 -3.40 -0.88 -5.08
C VAL A 138 -4.57 -1.21 -4.16
N ALA A 139 -5.15 -2.39 -4.28
CA ALA A 139 -6.17 -2.90 -3.38
C ALA A 139 -5.61 -4.07 -2.55
N LEU A 140 -5.80 -4.02 -1.23
CA LEU A 140 -5.24 -5.00 -0.30
C LEU A 140 -6.32 -5.91 0.27
N ASP A 141 -6.36 -7.15 -0.18
CA ASP A 141 -7.27 -8.16 0.33
C ASP A 141 -6.63 -8.94 1.46
N SER A 142 -7.13 -8.74 2.68
CA SER A 142 -6.79 -9.62 3.80
C SER A 142 -5.32 -9.59 4.23
N VAL A 143 -4.63 -8.46 4.02
CA VAL A 143 -3.30 -8.20 4.58
C VAL A 143 -3.45 -7.91 6.08
N LEU A 144 -3.20 -8.91 6.92
CA LEU A 144 -3.43 -8.86 8.37
C LEU A 144 -2.21 -8.45 9.20
N ASP A 145 -1.01 -8.61 8.66
CA ASP A 145 0.22 -8.16 9.33
C ASP A 145 0.48 -6.66 9.05
N PRO A 146 0.57 -5.81 10.10
CA PRO A 146 0.93 -4.41 9.96
C PRO A 146 2.26 -4.16 9.23
N GLN A 147 3.27 -5.04 9.38
CA GLN A 147 4.56 -4.82 8.71
C GLN A 147 4.42 -4.97 7.20
N ASN A 148 3.78 -6.05 6.73
CA ASN A 148 3.44 -6.22 5.32
C ASN A 148 2.57 -5.09 4.78
N LEU A 149 1.53 -4.69 5.52
CA LEU A 149 0.69 -3.56 5.12
C LEU A 149 1.54 -2.31 4.87
N GLY A 150 2.37 -1.94 5.84
CA GLY A 150 3.24 -0.76 5.70
C GLY A 150 4.22 -0.88 4.54
N ALA A 151 4.86 -2.04 4.37
CA ALA A 151 5.81 -2.29 3.29
C ALA A 151 5.15 -2.24 1.90
N ILE A 152 3.91 -2.74 1.75
CA ILE A 152 3.16 -2.63 0.49
C ILE A 152 2.81 -1.18 0.20
N LEU A 153 2.29 -0.43 1.18
CA LEU A 153 1.95 0.99 1.00
C LEU A 153 3.18 1.81 0.61
N ARG A 154 4.33 1.53 1.23
CA ARG A 154 5.61 2.14 0.84
C ARG A 154 5.99 1.82 -0.60
N SER A 155 5.91 0.55 -0.98
CA SER A 155 6.25 0.13 -2.35
C SER A 155 5.30 0.75 -3.37
N ALA A 156 4.02 0.87 -3.04
CA ALA A 156 3.00 1.48 -3.88
C ALA A 156 3.27 2.97 -4.08
N GLU A 157 3.54 3.71 -3.01
CA GLU A 157 3.86 5.14 -3.08
C GLU A 157 5.15 5.38 -3.90
N VAL A 158 6.22 4.63 -3.62
CA VAL A 158 7.48 4.71 -4.39
C VAL A 158 7.28 4.38 -5.86
N ALA A 159 6.36 3.48 -6.19
CA ALA A 159 6.04 3.10 -7.55
C ALA A 159 5.08 4.07 -8.27
N GLY A 160 4.68 5.16 -7.62
CA GLY A 160 3.78 6.16 -8.19
C GLY A 160 2.31 5.73 -8.18
N SER A 161 1.91 4.85 -7.27
CA SER A 161 0.49 4.58 -7.01
C SER A 161 -0.17 5.85 -6.48
N GLU A 162 -1.36 6.17 -6.98
CA GLU A 162 -2.09 7.40 -6.65
C GLU A 162 -3.09 7.17 -5.51
N GLY A 163 -3.26 5.92 -5.08
CA GLY A 163 -3.96 5.59 -3.85
C GLY A 163 -3.96 4.10 -3.53
N ALA A 164 -4.48 3.78 -2.35
CA ALA A 164 -4.69 2.42 -1.88
C ALA A 164 -6.12 2.20 -1.38
N ILE A 165 -6.64 0.98 -1.58
CA ILE A 165 -7.98 0.56 -1.18
C ILE A 165 -7.84 -0.56 -0.15
N LEU A 166 -8.43 -0.37 1.04
CA LEU A 166 -8.41 -1.37 2.10
C LEU A 166 -9.83 -1.69 2.58
N PRO A 167 -10.15 -2.96 2.88
CA PRO A 167 -11.40 -3.29 3.52
C PRO A 167 -11.41 -2.82 4.98
N GLU A 168 -12.57 -2.38 5.47
CA GLU A 168 -12.77 -1.98 6.88
C GLU A 168 -12.55 -3.13 7.86
N HIS A 169 -12.81 -4.35 7.39
CA HIS A 169 -12.67 -5.58 8.15
C HIS A 169 -11.64 -6.49 7.49
N ARG A 170 -11.04 -7.38 8.28
CA ARG A 170 -9.99 -8.30 7.81
C ARG A 170 -8.83 -7.55 7.14
N SER A 171 -8.41 -6.44 7.72
CA SER A 171 -7.21 -5.72 7.30
C SER A 171 -6.43 -5.32 8.54
N ALA A 172 -5.10 -5.30 8.44
CA ALA A 172 -4.27 -4.73 9.48
C ALA A 172 -4.65 -3.25 9.69
N PRO A 173 -4.75 -2.77 10.93
CA PRO A 173 -4.90 -1.35 11.17
C PRO A 173 -3.63 -0.62 10.70
N LEU A 174 -3.80 0.65 10.29
CA LEU A 174 -2.70 1.63 10.16
C LEU A 174 -2.14 1.99 11.55
N SER A 175 -1.64 0.97 12.24
CA SER A 175 -1.01 1.05 13.55
C SER A 175 0.37 1.70 13.43
N PRO A 176 0.94 2.19 14.54
CA PRO A 176 2.37 2.37 14.72
C PRO A 176 3.32 1.54 13.87
N ALA A 177 3.19 0.22 13.93
CA ALA A 177 4.06 -0.71 13.24
C ALA A 177 3.91 -0.59 11.72
N ALA A 178 2.68 -0.44 11.21
CA ALA A 178 2.43 -0.21 9.79
C ALA A 178 2.97 1.14 9.32
N VAL A 179 2.79 2.20 10.12
CA VAL A 179 3.31 3.54 9.79
C VAL A 179 4.84 3.51 9.72
N LYS A 180 5.49 2.91 10.72
CA LYS A 180 6.95 2.73 10.74
C LYS A 180 7.44 1.91 9.54
N ALA A 181 6.81 0.77 9.26
CA ALA A 181 7.14 -0.06 8.10
C ALA A 181 6.94 0.69 6.77
N SER A 182 5.92 1.57 6.70
CA SER A 182 5.68 2.40 5.52
C SER A 182 6.69 3.54 5.34
N SER A 183 7.49 3.86 6.36
CA SER A 183 8.44 4.98 6.34
C SER A 183 7.79 6.32 5.96
N GLY A 184 6.54 6.55 6.41
CA GLY A 184 5.78 7.76 6.14
C GLY A 184 4.89 7.71 4.89
N ALA A 185 5.04 6.71 4.01
CA ALA A 185 4.23 6.60 2.79
C ALA A 185 2.71 6.51 3.07
N SER A 186 2.32 5.91 4.21
CA SER A 186 0.91 5.85 4.63
C SER A 186 0.30 7.21 5.03
N GLU A 187 1.11 8.26 5.12
CA GLU A 187 0.66 9.66 5.31
C GLU A 187 0.44 10.39 3.97
N LEU A 188 1.18 9.99 2.94
CA LEU A 188 1.19 10.65 1.63
C LEU A 188 0.19 10.03 0.66
N LEU A 189 0.09 8.70 0.69
CA LEU A 189 -0.77 7.94 -0.23
C LEU A 189 -2.25 8.06 0.20
N PRO A 190 -3.14 8.56 -0.66
CA PRO A 190 -4.58 8.51 -0.43
C PRO A 190 -5.06 7.08 -0.11
N ILE A 191 -5.70 6.89 1.03
CA ILE A 191 -6.17 5.57 1.48
C ILE A 191 -7.69 5.58 1.62
N ALA A 192 -8.36 4.80 0.78
CA ALA A 192 -9.80 4.60 0.81
C ALA A 192 -10.16 3.32 1.57
N LYS A 193 -11.03 3.45 2.57
CA LYS A 193 -11.60 2.29 3.26
C LYS A 193 -12.94 1.91 2.63
N VAL A 194 -13.16 0.62 2.45
CA VAL A 194 -14.37 0.08 1.82
C VAL A 194 -14.99 -1.04 2.66
N SER A 195 -16.31 -1.17 2.65
CA SER A 195 -17.01 -2.26 3.35
C SER A 195 -16.62 -3.64 2.81
N GLY A 196 -16.24 -3.73 1.53
CA GLY A 196 -15.71 -4.94 0.93
C GLY A 196 -15.14 -4.75 -0.47
N LEU A 197 -14.03 -5.44 -0.74
CA LEU A 197 -13.35 -5.38 -2.04
C LEU A 197 -14.18 -5.86 -3.23
N PRO A 198 -15.06 -6.88 -3.15
CA PRO A 198 -15.87 -7.29 -4.29
C PRO A 198 -16.74 -6.18 -4.90
N SER A 199 -17.30 -5.31 -4.05
CA SER A 199 -18.06 -4.14 -4.51
C SER A 199 -17.11 -3.06 -5.03
N ALA A 200 -16.04 -2.76 -4.28
CA ALA A 200 -15.06 -1.75 -4.68
C ALA A 200 -14.44 -2.04 -6.06
N ILE A 201 -14.14 -3.31 -6.36
CA ILE A 201 -13.62 -3.74 -7.67
C ILE A 201 -14.61 -3.42 -8.79
N ALA A 202 -15.91 -3.61 -8.56
CA ALA A 202 -16.92 -3.26 -9.56
C ALA A 202 -16.95 -1.75 -9.82
N ASP A 203 -16.78 -0.93 -8.77
CA ASP A 203 -16.74 0.52 -8.87
C ASP A 203 -15.49 1.02 -9.59
N VAL A 204 -14.32 0.44 -9.28
CA VAL A 204 -13.04 0.70 -9.93
C VAL A 204 -13.12 0.37 -11.43
N LYS A 205 -13.71 -0.77 -11.79
CA LYS A 205 -13.92 -1.19 -13.18
C LYS A 205 -14.85 -0.23 -13.93
N ARG A 206 -15.95 0.21 -13.29
CA ARG A 206 -16.85 1.23 -13.87
C ARG A 206 -16.15 2.57 -14.12
N ALA A 207 -15.07 2.87 -13.41
CA ALA A 207 -14.23 4.04 -13.65
C ALA A 207 -13.19 3.84 -14.77
N GLY A 208 -13.22 2.70 -15.48
CA GLY A 208 -12.31 2.37 -16.59
C GLY A 208 -10.91 1.95 -16.13
N ILE A 209 -10.79 1.40 -14.92
CA ILE A 209 -9.53 0.91 -14.35
C ILE A 209 -9.58 -0.62 -14.27
N TRP A 210 -8.59 -1.28 -14.86
CA TRP A 210 -8.47 -2.74 -14.85
C TRP A 210 -8.06 -3.26 -13.49
N CYS A 211 -8.82 -4.19 -12.91
CA CYS A 211 -8.45 -4.85 -11.66
C CYS A 211 -7.61 -6.11 -11.95
N VAL A 212 -6.34 -6.10 -11.54
CA VAL A 212 -5.38 -7.17 -11.84
C VAL A 212 -4.96 -7.86 -10.54
N ALA A 213 -5.30 -9.13 -10.39
CA ALA A 213 -4.95 -9.92 -9.20
C ALA A 213 -3.54 -10.49 -9.30
N LEU A 214 -2.72 -10.24 -8.27
CA LEU A 214 -1.45 -10.93 -8.08
C LEU A 214 -1.69 -12.28 -7.40
N ASP A 215 -1.73 -13.35 -8.19
CA ASP A 215 -1.96 -14.72 -7.73
C ASP A 215 -0.80 -15.61 -8.21
N PRO A 216 -0.11 -16.38 -7.34
CA PRO A 216 0.88 -17.36 -7.76
C PRO A 216 0.39 -18.36 -8.82
N ARG A 217 -0.93 -18.58 -8.89
CA ARG A 217 -1.61 -19.45 -9.87
C ARG A 217 -2.23 -18.67 -11.04
N GLY A 218 -1.91 -17.38 -11.22
CA GLY A 218 -2.42 -16.56 -12.31
C GLY A 218 -1.97 -17.05 -13.69
N GLU A 219 -2.83 -16.92 -14.70
CA GLU A 219 -2.57 -17.45 -16.04
C GLU A 219 -1.49 -16.67 -16.80
N ILE A 220 -1.30 -15.39 -16.46
CA ILE A 220 -0.44 -14.47 -17.22
C ILE A 220 0.84 -14.18 -16.43
N PRO A 221 2.04 -14.39 -16.99
CA PRO A 221 3.26 -13.85 -16.38
C PRO A 221 3.17 -12.33 -16.28
N ALA A 222 3.59 -11.75 -15.16
CA ALA A 222 3.47 -10.31 -14.94
C ALA A 222 4.08 -9.47 -16.09
N TRP A 223 5.23 -9.86 -16.62
CA TRP A 223 5.90 -9.15 -17.71
C TRP A 223 5.22 -9.28 -19.09
N ASP A 224 4.23 -10.16 -19.24
CA ASP A 224 3.44 -10.32 -20.47
C ASP A 224 2.13 -9.51 -20.44
N PHE A 225 1.72 -9.02 -19.26
CA PHE A 225 0.56 -8.16 -19.11
C PHE A 225 0.93 -6.70 -19.40
N ASP A 226 0.05 -5.96 -20.09
CA ASP A 226 0.23 -4.54 -20.35
C ASP A 226 -0.18 -3.67 -19.16
N PHE A 227 0.81 -3.15 -18.43
CA PHE A 227 0.63 -2.22 -17.30
C PHE A 227 0.71 -0.74 -17.68
N THR A 228 0.81 -0.41 -18.97
CA THR A 228 0.77 0.98 -19.45
C THR A 228 -0.63 1.59 -19.36
N GLN A 229 -1.67 0.74 -19.37
CA GLN A 229 -3.05 1.12 -19.10
C GLN A 229 -3.33 1.44 -17.63
N ARG A 230 -4.53 1.94 -17.35
CA ARG A 230 -5.00 2.24 -15.99
C ARG A 230 -5.31 0.95 -15.25
N VAL A 231 -4.62 0.70 -14.13
CA VAL A 231 -4.71 -0.56 -13.39
C VAL A 231 -4.87 -0.35 -11.89
N CYS A 232 -5.61 -1.27 -11.26
CA CYS A 232 -5.68 -1.47 -9.82
C CYS A 232 -5.12 -2.85 -9.51
N ILE A 233 -3.96 -2.89 -8.86
CA ILE A 233 -3.29 -4.13 -8.50
C ILE A 233 -3.91 -4.66 -7.21
N VAL A 234 -4.44 -5.89 -7.24
CA VAL A 234 -5.03 -6.55 -6.07
C VAL A 234 -4.00 -7.49 -5.46
N VAL A 235 -3.64 -7.27 -4.19
CA VAL A 235 -2.66 -8.06 -3.44
C VAL A 235 -3.37 -8.77 -2.30
N GLY A 236 -3.12 -10.07 -2.17
CA GLY A 236 -3.71 -10.91 -1.13
C GLY A 236 -2.87 -10.98 0.15
N GLY A 237 -3.52 -11.42 1.22
CA GLY A 237 -2.89 -11.69 2.50
C GLY A 237 -1.98 -12.92 2.48
N GLU A 238 -1.14 -13.03 3.50
CA GLU A 238 -0.26 -14.19 3.66
C GLU A 238 -1.08 -15.47 3.91
N GLY A 239 -0.60 -16.59 3.35
CA GLY A 239 -1.22 -17.91 3.48
C GLY A 239 -2.49 -18.11 2.65
N THR A 240 -3.49 -17.24 2.83
CA THR A 240 -4.79 -17.36 2.14
C THR A 240 -4.79 -16.78 0.72
N GLY A 241 -3.86 -15.86 0.43
CA GLY A 241 -3.84 -15.13 -0.83
C GLY A 241 -5.08 -14.24 -1.00
N ILE A 242 -5.48 -14.02 -2.24
CA ILE A 242 -6.69 -13.24 -2.55
C ILE A 242 -7.91 -14.16 -2.43
N HIS A 243 -8.96 -13.69 -1.76
CA HIS A 243 -10.24 -14.38 -1.60
C HIS A 243 -10.87 -14.68 -2.96
N ARG A 244 -11.51 -15.85 -3.06
CA ARG A 244 -12.12 -16.35 -4.30
C ARG A 244 -12.99 -15.31 -5.02
N LEU A 245 -13.94 -14.68 -4.31
CA LEU A 245 -14.86 -13.72 -4.92
C LEU A 245 -14.16 -12.44 -5.41
N VAL A 246 -13.07 -12.04 -4.74
CA VAL A 246 -12.24 -10.91 -5.17
C VAL A 246 -11.51 -11.27 -6.46
N LYS A 247 -10.92 -12.48 -6.52
CA LYS A 247 -10.26 -12.99 -7.72
C LYS A 247 -11.18 -13.14 -8.92
N GLU A 248 -12.38 -13.68 -8.72
CA GLU A 248 -13.38 -13.88 -9.78
C GLU A 248 -13.88 -12.55 -10.38
N ARG A 249 -13.76 -11.43 -9.65
CA ARG A 249 -14.17 -10.10 -10.13
C ARG A 249 -13.06 -9.31 -10.80
N CYS A 250 -11.80 -9.70 -10.57
CA CYS A 250 -10.65 -9.12 -11.27
C CYS A 250 -10.72 -9.46 -12.76
N ASP A 251 -10.20 -8.56 -13.59
CA ASP A 251 -10.17 -8.70 -15.04
C ASP A 251 -9.07 -9.65 -15.51
N ALA A 252 -7.97 -9.72 -14.76
CA ALA A 252 -6.85 -10.60 -15.05
C ALA A 252 -6.21 -11.14 -13.77
N ARG A 253 -5.55 -12.28 -13.89
CA ARG A 253 -4.68 -12.84 -12.85
C ARG A 253 -3.26 -12.96 -13.36
N VAL A 254 -2.37 -12.22 -12.75
CA VAL A 254 -0.94 -12.27 -13.07
C VAL A 254 -0.18 -13.04 -12.00
N ARG A 255 0.86 -13.75 -12.42
CA ARG A 255 1.81 -14.40 -11.53
C ARG A 255 3.21 -13.81 -11.73
N LEU A 256 3.99 -13.82 -10.66
CA LEU A 256 5.45 -13.70 -10.76
C LEU A 256 6.02 -15.11 -10.96
N PRO A 257 6.68 -15.41 -12.09
CA PRO A 257 7.25 -16.73 -12.32
C PRO A 257 8.32 -17.09 -11.29
N VAL A 258 8.28 -18.33 -10.80
CA VAL A 258 9.20 -18.85 -9.77
C VAL A 258 9.98 -20.02 -10.36
N ILE A 259 11.31 -19.98 -10.26
CA ILE A 259 12.21 -21.07 -10.72
C ILE A 259 12.54 -22.03 -9.57
N GLY A 260 12.63 -21.51 -8.34
CA GLY A 260 13.02 -22.28 -7.16
C GLY A 260 11.93 -23.21 -6.61
N HIS A 261 12.27 -23.97 -5.58
CA HIS A 261 11.39 -24.98 -4.97
C HIS A 261 10.46 -24.44 -3.86
N VAL A 262 10.60 -23.16 -3.49
CA VAL A 262 9.78 -22.56 -2.42
C VAL A 262 8.47 -22.05 -3.02
N ALA A 263 7.36 -22.48 -2.44
CA ALA A 263 6.02 -22.31 -3.01
C ALA A 263 5.41 -20.91 -2.84
N SER A 264 5.94 -20.06 -1.95
CA SER A 264 5.37 -18.74 -1.72
C SER A 264 6.43 -17.66 -1.54
N PHE A 265 6.13 -16.51 -2.16
CA PHE A 265 6.86 -15.27 -1.99
C PHE A 265 6.12 -14.43 -0.94
N ASN A 266 6.84 -13.68 -0.11
CA ASN A 266 6.22 -12.78 0.86
C ASN A 266 5.31 -11.77 0.11
N ALA A 267 4.11 -11.50 0.64
CA ALA A 267 3.11 -10.67 -0.05
C ALA A 267 3.63 -9.26 -0.36
N SER A 268 4.37 -8.64 0.58
CA SER A 268 4.96 -7.32 0.36
C SER A 268 6.08 -7.32 -0.68
N ALA A 269 6.92 -8.37 -0.68
CA ALA A 269 7.94 -8.54 -1.70
C ALA A 269 7.33 -8.78 -3.10
N ALA A 270 6.26 -9.57 -3.18
CA ALA A 270 5.53 -9.84 -4.41
C ALA A 270 4.89 -8.56 -4.97
N ALA A 271 4.23 -7.78 -4.10
CA ALA A 271 3.67 -6.49 -4.47
C ALA A 271 4.76 -5.54 -4.98
N ALA A 272 5.89 -5.44 -4.28
CA ALA A 272 7.01 -4.59 -4.69
C ALA A 272 7.56 -4.99 -6.06
N ALA A 273 7.80 -6.28 -6.31
CA ALA A 273 8.29 -6.75 -7.60
C ALA A 273 7.33 -6.43 -8.75
N LEU A 274 6.02 -6.64 -8.54
CA LEU A 274 5.00 -6.31 -9.53
C LEU A 274 4.89 -4.81 -9.80
N LEU A 275 4.94 -3.99 -8.73
CA LEU A 275 4.90 -2.54 -8.84
C LEU A 275 6.11 -1.99 -9.61
N TYR A 276 7.30 -2.57 -9.43
CA TYR A 276 8.47 -2.20 -10.22
C TYR A 276 8.37 -2.64 -11.68
N GLU A 277 7.70 -3.76 -11.97
CA GLU A 277 7.39 -4.12 -13.37
C GLU A 277 6.43 -3.10 -14.01
N VAL A 278 5.41 -2.64 -13.26
CA VAL A 278 4.52 -1.55 -13.71
C VAL A 278 5.32 -0.29 -14.01
N MET A 279 6.20 0.13 -13.10
CA MET A 279 7.10 1.28 -13.33
C MET A 279 7.96 1.08 -14.58
N ARG A 280 8.57 -0.10 -14.74
CA ARG A 280 9.43 -0.41 -15.89
C ARG A 280 8.66 -0.28 -17.20
N GLN A 281 7.45 -0.82 -17.26
CA GLN A 281 6.61 -0.72 -18.47
C GLN A 281 6.18 0.72 -18.76
N ARG A 282 5.85 1.51 -17.74
CA ARG A 282 5.44 2.92 -17.88
C ARG A 282 6.59 3.88 -18.18
N ALA A 283 7.81 3.53 -17.78
CA ALA A 283 9.02 4.31 -18.05
C ALA A 283 9.53 4.15 -19.49
N ILE A 284 9.18 3.05 -20.16
CA ILE A 284 9.54 2.83 -21.56
C ILE A 284 8.48 3.55 -22.42
N PRO A 285 8.86 4.57 -23.23
CA PRO A 285 7.92 5.22 -24.13
C PRO A 285 7.29 4.16 -25.04
N ALA A 286 5.97 4.16 -25.17
CA ALA A 286 5.33 3.39 -26.22
C ALA A 286 5.90 3.87 -27.56
N SER A 287 6.52 2.98 -28.33
CA SER A 287 6.89 3.29 -29.70
C SER A 287 5.63 3.79 -30.42
N PRO A 288 5.64 4.96 -31.06
CA PRO A 288 4.48 5.42 -31.81
C PRO A 288 4.19 4.40 -32.92
N THR A 289 2.99 3.80 -32.85
CA THR A 289 2.42 2.97 -33.91
C THR A 289 2.02 3.81 -35.12
#